data_AF-A0A382TJ35-F1
#
_entry.id   AF-A0A382TJ35-F1
#
_cell.length_a   1.000
_cell.length_b   1.000
_cell.length_c   1.000
_cell.angle_alpha   90.00
_cell.angle_beta   90.00
_cell.angle_gamma   90.00
#
_symmetry.space_group_name_H-M   'P 1'
#
loop_
_entity.id
_entity.type
_entity.pdbx_description
1 polymer ?
#
loop_
_entity_poly.entity_id
_entity_poly.type
_entity_poly.pdbx_seq_one_letter_code
_entity_poly.pdbx_strand_id
1 'polypeptide(L)'
;TVRFQSWGAHQVVGWLLKLTDLDTGLILEAAEADETGPFDAFCDRRTAAHLDLSGWPQSGKVSVDTLVGDRLDMVYDGIHSKDGEAINYDVYPLYDAPGVEAPLGTGKMVFRHGDMETRLDFGVDAESELIPMRVIG
;
A
#
# COMPACT_ATOMS: atom_id res chain seq x y z
N THR A 1 15.19 9.34 -0.53
CA THR A 1 14.71 10.75 -0.58
C THR A 1 13.30 10.76 -1.08
N VAL A 2 12.33 11.22 -0.27
CA VAL A 2 10.93 11.34 -0.72
C VAL A 2 10.79 12.63 -1.53
N ARG A 3 10.24 12.55 -2.74
CA ARG A 3 9.93 13.72 -3.58
C ARG A 3 8.45 13.68 -3.91
N PHE A 4 7.75 14.76 -3.63
CA PHE A 4 6.35 14.93 -4.01
C PHE A 4 6.28 15.72 -5.31
N GLN A 5 5.54 15.21 -6.29
CA GLN A 5 5.12 15.97 -7.46
C GLN A 5 3.60 16.12 -7.38
N SER A 6 3.13 17.36 -7.41
CA SER A 6 1.71 17.67 -7.38
C SER A 6 1.35 18.60 -8.54
N TRP A 7 0.17 18.39 -9.10
CA TRP A 7 -0.40 19.22 -10.17
C TRP A 7 -1.69 19.86 -9.65
N GLY A 8 -1.99 21.12 -10.00
CA GLY A 8 -3.21 21.81 -9.53
C GLY A 8 -3.09 22.49 -8.16
N ALA A 9 -4.21 22.61 -7.43
CA ALA A 9 -4.31 23.38 -6.17
C ALA A 9 -3.73 22.67 -4.92
N HIS A 10 -3.06 21.53 -5.10
CA HIS A 10 -2.42 20.78 -4.02
C HIS A 10 -1.13 21.47 -3.59
N GLN A 11 -0.83 21.42 -2.29
CA GLN A 11 0.34 22.08 -1.73
C GLN A 11 1.31 21.06 -1.16
N VAL A 12 2.60 21.21 -1.52
CA VAL A 12 3.71 20.54 -0.85
C VAL A 12 4.36 21.54 0.10
N VAL A 13 4.25 21.31 1.41
CA VAL A 13 4.86 22.15 2.45
C VAL A 13 5.92 21.33 3.17
N GLY A 14 7.17 21.43 2.71
CA GLY A 14 8.24 20.56 3.19
C GLY A 14 7.97 19.10 2.83
N TRP A 15 7.71 18.26 3.83
CA TRP A 15 7.37 16.84 3.69
C TRP A 15 5.85 16.57 3.70
N LEU A 16 5.02 17.61 3.79
CA LEU A 16 3.57 17.49 3.86
C LEU A 16 2.96 17.65 2.46
N LEU A 17 2.27 16.60 1.99
CA LEU A 17 1.36 16.69 0.85
C LEU A 17 -0.06 16.98 1.35
N LYS A 18 -0.63 18.11 0.93
CA LYS A 18 -2.02 18.48 1.25
C LYS A 18 -2.92 18.29 0.04
N LEU A 19 -3.78 17.29 0.10
CA LEU A 19 -4.87 17.06 -0.85
C LEU A 19 -6.08 17.91 -0.43
N THR A 20 -6.62 18.69 -1.35
CA THR A 20 -7.60 19.75 -1.08
C THR A 20 -8.92 19.55 -1.82
N ASP A 21 -8.96 18.64 -2.78
CA ASP A 21 -10.14 18.30 -3.56
C ASP A 21 -10.66 16.92 -3.11
N LEU A 22 -11.98 16.78 -3.07
CA LEU A 22 -12.68 15.54 -2.72
C LEU A 22 -12.40 14.43 -3.73
N ASP A 23 -12.12 14.79 -4.99
CA ASP A 23 -11.84 13.86 -6.06
C ASP A 23 -10.32 13.61 -6.24
N THR A 24 -9.52 13.85 -5.19
CA THR A 24 -8.08 13.55 -5.22
C THR A 24 -7.78 12.15 -4.73
N GLY A 25 -7.23 11.31 -5.60
CA GLY A 25 -6.65 10.00 -5.24
C GLY A 25 -5.13 10.06 -5.05
N LEU A 26 -4.59 9.20 -4.19
CA LEU A 26 -3.15 8.98 -4.04
C LEU A 26 -2.85 7.50 -4.21
N ILE A 27 -1.89 7.18 -5.08
CA ILE A 27 -1.30 5.85 -5.19
C ILE A 27 0.13 5.97 -4.65
N LEU A 28 0.42 5.25 -3.58
CA LEU A 28 1.73 5.20 -2.96
C LEU A 28 2.31 3.81 -3.15
N GLU A 29 3.51 3.77 -3.73
CA GLU A 29 4.26 2.55 -3.93
C GLU A 29 5.68 2.75 -3.45
N ALA A 30 6.18 1.78 -2.69
CA ALA A 30 7.55 1.74 -2.21
C ALA A 30 8.24 0.52 -2.83
N ALA A 31 9.48 0.70 -3.24
CA ALA A 31 10.30 -0.35 -3.80
C ALA A 31 11.76 -0.14 -3.36
N GLU A 32 12.51 -1.23 -3.26
CA GLU A 32 13.92 -1.16 -2.89
C GLU A 32 14.74 -0.58 -4.04
N ALA A 33 15.74 0.24 -3.71
CA ALA A 33 16.59 0.89 -4.71
C ALA A 33 17.30 -0.13 -5.62
N ASP A 34 17.63 -1.30 -5.07
CA ASP A 34 18.31 -2.38 -5.78
C ASP A 34 17.38 -3.08 -6.79
N GLU A 35 16.07 -2.98 -6.62
CA GLU A 35 15.05 -3.57 -7.52
C GLU A 35 14.61 -2.61 -8.63
N THR A 36 14.71 -1.30 -8.40
CA THR A 36 14.22 -0.28 -9.34
C THR A 36 15.34 0.50 -10.02
N GLY A 37 16.57 0.40 -9.50
CA GLY A 37 17.69 1.23 -9.92
C GLY A 37 17.52 2.68 -9.47
N PRO A 38 18.11 3.65 -10.21
CA PRO A 38 18.04 5.07 -9.86
C PRO A 38 16.59 5.58 -9.76
N PHE A 39 16.38 6.63 -8.96
CA PHE A 39 15.06 7.22 -8.72
C PHE A 39 14.31 7.63 -10.01
N ASP A 40 15.03 8.11 -11.03
CA ASP A 40 14.41 8.48 -12.31
C ASP A 40 13.88 7.24 -13.04
N ALA A 41 14.58 6.09 -12.97
CA ALA A 41 14.11 4.83 -13.52
C ALA A 41 12.86 4.31 -12.79
N PHE A 42 12.78 4.50 -11.47
CA PHE A 42 11.57 4.24 -10.69
C PHE A 42 10.40 5.10 -11.19
N CYS A 43 10.61 6.42 -11.36
CA CYS A 43 9.59 7.34 -11.86
C CYS A 43 9.12 6.93 -13.27
N ASP A 44 10.04 6.62 -14.19
CA ASP A 44 9.72 6.20 -15.54
C ASP A 44 8.91 4.90 -15.55
N ARG A 45 9.33 3.90 -14.77
CA ARG A 45 8.63 2.62 -14.65
C ARG A 45 7.23 2.81 -14.06
N ARG A 46 7.09 3.62 -13.00
CA ARG A 46 5.79 3.87 -12.39
C ARG A 46 4.87 4.64 -13.32
N THR A 47 5.36 5.67 -14.02
CA THR A 47 4.51 6.44 -14.95
C THR A 47 4.15 5.66 -16.21
N ALA A 48 4.93 4.65 -16.60
CA ALA A 48 4.61 3.73 -17.68
C ALA A 48 3.64 2.60 -17.27
N ALA A 49 3.57 2.26 -15.97
CA ALA A 49 2.66 1.25 -15.48
C ALA A 49 1.19 1.67 -15.66
N HIS A 50 0.34 0.70 -15.98
CA HIS A 50 -1.05 0.95 -16.34
C HIS A 50 -1.83 1.58 -15.17
N LEU A 51 -2.60 2.62 -15.50
CA LEU A 51 -3.50 3.33 -14.61
C LEU A 51 -4.78 3.65 -15.38
N ASP A 52 -5.87 2.97 -15.03
CA ASP A 52 -7.20 3.21 -15.60
C ASP A 52 -8.00 4.14 -14.67
N LEU A 53 -8.27 5.34 -15.17
CA LEU A 53 -9.09 6.36 -14.52
C LEU A 53 -10.44 6.55 -15.22
N SER A 54 -10.84 5.65 -16.13
CA SER A 54 -12.09 5.79 -16.89
C SER A 54 -13.34 5.86 -16.01
N GLY A 55 -13.26 5.29 -14.80
CA GLY A 55 -14.31 5.34 -13.79
C GLY A 55 -14.20 6.50 -12.79
N TRP A 56 -13.17 7.34 -12.87
CA TRP A 56 -12.87 8.39 -11.88
C TRP A 56 -13.25 9.79 -12.40
N PRO A 57 -13.87 10.65 -11.57
CA PRO A 57 -14.41 10.38 -10.23
C PRO A 57 -15.82 9.79 -10.23
N GLN A 58 -16.55 9.77 -11.35
CA GLN A 58 -18.01 9.59 -11.37
C GLN A 58 -18.49 8.24 -10.82
N SER A 59 -17.76 7.16 -11.06
CA SER A 59 -18.08 5.82 -10.53
C SER A 59 -17.18 5.41 -9.37
N GLY A 60 -16.28 6.30 -8.92
CA GLY A 60 -15.35 6.04 -7.82
C GLY A 60 -14.39 4.87 -8.08
N LYS A 61 -14.18 4.48 -9.34
CA LYS A 61 -13.37 3.31 -9.71
C LYS A 61 -12.01 3.73 -10.29
N VAL A 62 -10.96 3.07 -9.81
CA VAL A 62 -9.60 3.14 -10.35
C VAL A 62 -9.03 1.72 -10.46
N SER A 63 -8.30 1.45 -11.54
CA SER A 63 -7.48 0.23 -11.65
C SER A 63 -6.03 0.60 -11.88
N VAL A 64 -5.11 -0.09 -11.21
CA VAL A 64 -3.67 0.17 -11.30
C VAL A 64 -2.88 -1.12 -11.32
N ASP A 65 -1.88 -1.19 -12.17
CA ASP A 65 -0.88 -2.25 -12.14
C ASP A 65 0.30 -1.78 -11.27
N THR A 66 0.65 -2.58 -10.26
CA THR A 66 1.80 -2.35 -9.38
C THR A 66 3.11 -2.69 -10.09
N LEU A 67 4.24 -2.18 -9.58
CA LEU A 67 5.56 -2.50 -10.10
C LEU A 67 5.89 -3.98 -9.95
N VAL A 68 5.37 -4.67 -8.94
CA VAL A 68 5.56 -6.11 -8.74
C VAL A 68 4.69 -6.97 -9.65
N GLY A 69 3.78 -6.35 -10.42
CA GLY A 69 2.98 -7.02 -11.45
C GLY A 69 1.55 -7.37 -11.02
N ASP A 70 1.18 -7.10 -9.78
CA ASP A 70 -0.19 -7.28 -9.28
C ASP A 70 -1.10 -6.20 -9.87
N ARG A 71 -2.35 -6.57 -10.22
CA ARG A 71 -3.40 -5.62 -10.59
C ARG A 71 -4.30 -5.34 -9.39
N LEU A 72 -4.46 -4.06 -9.07
CA LEU A 72 -5.36 -3.58 -8.05
C LEU A 72 -6.57 -2.89 -8.69
N ASP A 73 -7.77 -3.32 -8.35
CA ASP A 73 -9.01 -2.65 -8.72
C ASP A 73 -9.68 -2.12 -7.43
N MET A 74 -9.84 -0.80 -7.37
CA MET A 74 -10.31 -0.06 -6.19
C MET A 74 -11.60 0.67 -6.52
N VAL A 75 -12.62 0.50 -5.67
CA VAL A 75 -13.93 1.16 -5.80
C VAL A 75 -14.22 1.87 -4.48
N TYR A 76 -14.42 3.18 -4.54
CA TYR A 76 -14.80 3.97 -3.37
C TYR A 76 -16.07 3.42 -2.71
N ASP A 77 -16.01 3.16 -1.40
CA ASP A 77 -17.10 2.53 -0.62
C ASP A 77 -17.62 1.21 -1.25
N GLY A 78 -16.70 0.44 -1.84
CA GLY A 78 -17.02 -0.77 -2.59
C GLY A 78 -16.00 -1.89 -2.41
N ILE A 79 -16.10 -2.89 -3.27
CA ILE A 79 -15.20 -4.05 -3.26
C ILE A 79 -13.85 -3.64 -3.83
N HIS A 80 -12.79 -3.96 -3.09
CA HIS A 80 -11.42 -3.91 -3.57
C HIS A 80 -10.98 -5.31 -3.99
N SER A 81 -10.20 -5.42 -5.08
CA SER A 81 -9.64 -6.69 -5.52
C SER A 81 -8.18 -6.59 -5.92
N LYS A 82 -7.46 -7.68 -5.70
CA LYS A 82 -6.10 -7.93 -6.17
C LYS A 82 -6.15 -9.09 -7.16
N ASP A 83 -5.66 -8.88 -8.38
CA ASP A 83 -5.64 -9.88 -9.46
C ASP A 83 -7.02 -10.51 -9.74
N GLY A 84 -8.08 -9.71 -9.56
CA GLY A 84 -9.47 -10.13 -9.73
C GLY A 84 -10.08 -10.84 -8.51
N GLU A 85 -9.31 -11.13 -7.47
CA GLU A 85 -9.79 -11.70 -6.22
C GLU A 85 -10.14 -10.61 -5.21
N ALA A 86 -11.34 -10.68 -4.63
CA ALA A 86 -11.79 -9.70 -3.64
C ALA A 86 -10.91 -9.76 -2.37
N ILE A 87 -10.45 -8.60 -1.91
CA ILE A 87 -9.67 -8.47 -0.69
C ILE A 87 -10.60 -8.64 0.51
N ASN A 88 -10.32 -9.63 1.35
CA ASN A 88 -11.02 -9.82 2.61
C ASN A 88 -10.27 -9.11 3.74
N TYR A 89 -10.74 -7.91 4.09
CA TYR A 89 -10.14 -7.10 5.15
C TYR A 89 -10.30 -7.67 6.57
N ASP A 90 -11.29 -8.56 6.80
CA ASP A 90 -11.51 -9.16 8.13
C ASP A 90 -10.40 -10.15 8.51
N VAL A 91 -9.70 -10.71 7.52
CA VAL A 91 -8.63 -11.70 7.70
C VAL A 91 -7.30 -11.22 7.14
N TYR A 92 -7.24 -9.98 6.64
CA TYR A 92 -6.02 -9.43 6.06
C TYR A 92 -4.93 -9.32 7.14
N PRO A 93 -3.68 -9.72 6.87
CA PRO A 93 -2.59 -9.60 7.83
C PRO A 93 -2.46 -8.16 8.35
N LEU A 94 -1.97 -8.02 9.59
CA LEU A 94 -1.72 -6.69 10.18
C LEU A 94 -0.68 -5.90 9.35
N TYR A 95 0.27 -6.63 8.76
CA TYR A 95 1.31 -6.10 7.90
C TYR A 95 1.57 -7.11 6.78
N ASP A 96 1.49 -6.66 5.54
CA ASP A 96 1.74 -7.45 4.35
C ASP A 96 2.83 -6.78 3.52
N ALA A 97 3.95 -7.47 3.34
CA ALA A 97 5.10 -7.01 2.57
C ALA A 97 5.94 -8.20 2.09
N PRO A 98 6.74 -8.05 1.03
CA PRO A 98 7.65 -9.10 0.59
C PRO A 98 8.52 -9.64 1.73
N GLY A 99 8.52 -10.96 1.91
CA GLY A 99 9.28 -11.63 2.96
C GLY A 99 8.72 -11.48 4.38
N VAL A 100 7.52 -10.91 4.55
CA VAL A 100 6.91 -10.73 5.88
C VAL A 100 5.67 -11.62 6.07
N GLU A 101 5.61 -12.29 7.22
CA GLU A 101 4.41 -13.00 7.70
C GLU A 101 3.97 -12.39 9.03
N ALA A 102 2.74 -11.86 9.09
CA ALA A 102 2.17 -11.26 10.31
C ALA A 102 0.70 -11.66 10.51
N PRO A 103 0.43 -12.93 10.85
CA PRO A 103 -0.94 -13.42 11.00
C PRO A 103 -1.67 -12.69 12.14
N LEU A 104 -2.90 -12.24 11.85
CA LEU A 104 -3.71 -11.44 12.75
C LEU A 104 -3.95 -12.16 14.09
N GLY A 105 -3.95 -11.40 15.18
CA GLY A 105 -4.28 -11.90 16.53
C GLY A 105 -3.22 -12.81 17.18
N THR A 106 -2.13 -13.14 16.49
CA THR A 106 -1.11 -14.06 17.04
C THR A 106 -0.03 -13.36 17.87
N GLY A 107 0.17 -12.05 17.66
CA GLY A 107 1.32 -11.34 18.20
C GLY A 107 2.67 -11.82 17.65
N LYS A 108 2.66 -12.53 16.51
CA LYS A 108 3.87 -13.09 15.89
C LYS A 108 4.14 -12.44 14.55
N MET A 109 5.42 -12.23 14.26
CA MET A 109 5.87 -11.73 12.97
C MET A 109 7.14 -12.45 12.54
N VAL A 110 7.27 -12.71 11.24
CA VAL A 110 8.50 -13.21 10.63
C VAL A 110 8.92 -12.25 9.53
N PHE A 111 10.18 -11.85 9.55
CA PHE A 111 10.81 -11.05 8.49
C PHE A 111 11.89 -11.89 7.82
N ARG A 112 11.88 -11.95 6.49
CA ARG A 112 12.86 -12.68 5.68
C ARG A 112 13.49 -11.75 4.64
N HIS A 113 14.80 -11.83 4.50
CA HIS A 113 15.55 -11.12 3.47
C HIS A 113 16.77 -11.94 3.05
N GLY A 114 16.75 -12.49 1.84
CA GLY A 114 17.73 -13.48 1.40
C GLY A 114 17.75 -14.69 2.33
N ASP A 115 18.94 -15.03 2.84
CA ASP A 115 19.12 -16.14 3.80
C ASP A 115 18.88 -15.74 5.27
N MET A 116 18.55 -14.47 5.53
CA MET A 116 18.32 -13.97 6.89
C MET A 116 16.85 -14.10 7.27
N GLU A 117 16.62 -14.49 8.52
CA GLU A 117 15.28 -14.58 9.11
C GLU A 117 15.29 -13.99 10.53
N THR A 118 14.30 -13.15 10.84
CA THR A 118 14.02 -12.66 12.19
C THR A 118 12.60 -13.03 12.58
N ARG A 119 12.44 -13.66 13.74
CA ARG A 119 11.14 -14.03 14.32
C ARG A 119 10.88 -13.19 15.56
N LEU A 120 9.74 -12.51 15.59
CA LEU A 120 9.26 -11.76 16.74
C LEU A 120 8.04 -12.45 17.34
N ASP A 121 8.00 -12.53 18.67
CA ASP A 121 6.86 -12.99 19.44
C ASP A 121 6.63 -11.99 20.57
N PHE A 122 5.49 -11.30 20.51
CA PHE A 122 5.11 -10.28 21.49
C PHE A 122 4.39 -10.89 22.71
N GLY A 123 4.25 -12.21 22.80
CA GLY A 123 3.64 -12.89 23.93
C GLY A 123 2.17 -12.55 24.12
N VAL A 124 1.46 -12.32 23.02
CA VAL A 124 0.05 -11.94 23.04
C VAL A 124 -0.80 -13.11 23.55
N ASP A 125 -1.63 -12.84 24.55
CA ASP A 125 -2.65 -13.76 25.03
C ASP A 125 -3.92 -13.56 24.19
N ALA A 126 -4.29 -14.58 23.41
CA ALA A 126 -5.45 -14.54 22.53
C ALA A 126 -6.80 -14.43 23.28
N GLU A 127 -6.82 -14.77 24.57
CA GLU A 127 -8.00 -14.67 25.44
C GLU A 127 -8.11 -13.30 26.12
N SER A 128 -7.08 -12.46 25.96
CA SER A 128 -7.05 -11.11 26.51
C SER A 128 -7.54 -10.09 25.48
N GLU A 129 -8.29 -9.09 25.95
CA GLU A 129 -8.72 -7.98 25.11
C GLU A 129 -7.48 -7.22 24.62
N LEU A 130 -7.20 -7.30 23.32
CA LEU A 130 -6.07 -6.63 22.72
C LEU A 130 -6.28 -5.12 22.74
N ILE A 131 -5.25 -4.36 23.13
CA ILE A 131 -5.25 -2.92 22.94
C ILE A 131 -5.42 -2.67 21.43
N PRO A 132 -6.48 -1.96 21.00
CA PRO A 132 -6.74 -1.78 19.58
C PRO A 132 -5.58 -1.03 18.93
N MET A 133 -4.78 -1.73 18.12
CA MET A 133 -3.86 -1.09 17.20
C MET A 133 -4.67 -0.48 16.08
N ARG A 134 -4.91 0.82 16.17
CA ARG A 134 -5.35 1.60 15.01
C ARG A 134 -4.14 1.89 14.15
N VAL A 135 -4.08 1.26 12.97
CA VAL A 135 -3.27 1.78 11.87
C VAL A 135 -3.95 3.07 11.43
N ILE A 136 -3.34 4.21 11.75
CA ILE A 136 -3.72 5.50 11.19
C ILE A 136 -2.89 5.64 9.91
N GLY A 137 -3.51 5.31 8.78
CA GLY A 137 -3.03 5.66 7.44
C GLY A 137 -3.46 7.07 7.06
#